data_AF-A0A136KQS2-F1
#
_entry.id   AF-A0A136KQS2-F1
#
_cell.length_a   1.000
_cell.length_b   1.000
_cell.length_c   1.000
_cell.angle_alpha   90.00
_cell.angle_beta   90.00
_cell.angle_gamma   90.00
#
_symmetry.space_group_name_H-M   'P 1'
#
loop_
_entity.id
_entity.type
_entity.pdbx_description
1 polymer ?
#
loop_
_entity_poly.entity_id
_entity_poly.type
_entity_poly.pdbx_seq_one_letter_code
_entity_poly.pdbx_strand_id
1 'polypeptide(L)'
;MAEDLKGLAFVGSTLYGAAAFDGLLYTLDPSDGSSLGTLAITMNSAGISGMNGLATNPDDGTLWAIVRQGSSRHLATINTTTGVATSVGTLGDDFAEIAFVPVPEPATMAALGLGAAALLRRRKK
;
A
#
# COMPACT_ATOMS: atom_id res chain seq x y z
N MET A 1 13.83 1.98 -21.72
CA MET A 1 13.65 0.58 -21.29
C MET A 1 12.27 0.51 -20.67
N ALA A 2 11.43 -0.48 -21.01
CA ALA A 2 10.14 -0.63 -20.35
C ALA A 2 10.41 -1.15 -18.93
N GLU A 3 10.02 -0.38 -17.93
CA GLU A 3 10.18 -0.72 -16.52
C GLU A 3 9.20 -1.85 -16.20
N ASP A 4 9.66 -3.00 -15.71
CA ASP A 4 8.75 -4.14 -15.41
C ASP A 4 8.06 -3.92 -14.05
N LEU A 5 7.20 -2.90 -14.03
CA LEU A 5 6.42 -2.52 -12.86
C LEU A 5 5.27 -3.51 -12.66
N LYS A 6 5.06 -3.95 -11.42
CA LYS A 6 3.98 -4.86 -11.03
C LYS A 6 2.93 -4.16 -10.16
N GLY A 7 3.37 -3.57 -9.06
CA GLY A 7 2.49 -2.86 -8.11
C GLY A 7 2.50 -1.36 -8.35
N LEU A 8 1.37 -0.71 -8.09
CA LEU A 8 1.19 0.73 -8.19
C LEU A 8 0.39 1.22 -6.98
N ALA A 9 0.80 2.33 -6.38
CA ALA A 9 0.03 2.96 -5.30
C ALA A 9 0.28 4.48 -5.24
N PHE A 10 -0.75 5.22 -4.84
CA PHE A 10 -0.62 6.64 -4.51
C PHE A 10 -0.25 6.81 -3.04
N VAL A 11 0.76 7.61 -2.75
CA VAL A 11 1.00 8.15 -1.40
C VAL A 11 0.83 9.66 -1.47
N GLY A 12 -0.25 10.16 -0.86
CA GLY A 12 -0.70 11.53 -1.11
C GLY A 12 -1.03 11.73 -2.60
N SER A 13 -0.37 12.68 -3.25
CA SER A 13 -0.52 12.94 -4.70
C SER A 13 0.54 12.27 -5.57
N THR A 14 1.48 11.53 -4.98
CA THR A 14 2.59 10.91 -5.72
C THR A 14 2.25 9.47 -6.08
N LEU A 15 2.34 9.14 -7.37
CA LEU A 15 2.19 7.78 -7.88
C LEU A 15 3.52 7.04 -7.80
N TYR A 16 3.52 5.91 -7.09
CA TYR A 16 4.67 5.03 -6.98
C TYR A 16 4.46 3.73 -7.75
N GLY A 17 5.54 3.18 -8.28
CA GLY A 17 5.59 1.87 -8.93
C GLY A 17 6.68 0.96 -8.37
N ALA A 18 6.33 -0.32 -8.22
CA ALA A 18 7.22 -1.37 -7.75
C ALA A 18 7.73 -2.21 -8.92
N ALA A 19 9.06 -2.39 -9.02
CA ALA A 19 9.66 -3.23 -10.04
C ALA A 19 9.90 -4.67 -9.55
N ALA A 20 9.55 -5.65 -10.37
CA ALA A 20 9.65 -7.08 -9.99
C ALA A 20 11.08 -7.59 -9.79
N PHE A 21 12.05 -6.95 -10.44
CA PHE A 21 13.40 -7.50 -10.65
C PHE A 21 14.51 -6.53 -10.29
N ASP A 22 14.18 -5.40 -9.68
CA ASP A 22 15.15 -4.50 -9.07
C ASP A 22 14.61 -3.96 -7.73
N GLY A 23 15.51 -3.46 -6.91
CA GLY A 23 15.16 -2.90 -5.60
C GLY A 23 14.79 -1.44 -5.65
N LEU A 24 14.22 -0.94 -6.75
CA LEU A 24 13.87 0.46 -6.92
C LEU A 24 12.36 0.67 -6.77
N LEU A 25 12.00 1.73 -6.06
CA LEU A 25 10.66 2.30 -6.06
C LEU A 25 10.66 3.47 -7.04
N TYR A 26 9.80 3.38 -8.04
CA TYR A 26 9.68 4.37 -9.10
C TYR A 26 8.66 5.42 -8.70
N THR A 27 8.94 6.69 -8.99
CA THR A 27 7.94 7.76 -8.97
C THR A 27 7.49 8.00 -10.40
N LEU A 28 6.18 8.01 -10.64
CA LEU A 28 5.61 8.14 -11.98
C LEU A 28 4.78 9.42 -12.11
N ASP A 29 4.74 9.98 -13.32
CA ASP A 29 3.77 11.00 -13.69
C ASP A 29 2.41 10.33 -13.93
N PRO A 30 1.36 10.67 -13.17
CA PRO A 30 0.06 10.03 -13.33
C PRO A 30 -0.68 10.43 -14.62
N SER A 31 -0.23 11.46 -15.34
CA SER A 31 -0.86 11.93 -16.58
C SER A 31 -0.45 11.12 -17.81
N ASP A 32 0.77 10.56 -17.83
CA ASP A 32 1.29 9.82 -18.98
C ASP A 32 2.05 8.52 -18.62
N GLY A 33 2.24 8.24 -17.33
CA GLY A 33 2.92 7.04 -16.84
C GLY A 33 4.45 7.09 -16.96
N SER A 34 5.04 8.24 -17.31
CA SER A 34 6.48 8.39 -17.42
C SER A 34 7.16 8.33 -16.04
N SER A 35 8.38 7.81 -15.99
CA SER A 35 9.18 7.74 -14.77
C SER A 35 9.82 9.11 -14.47
N LEU A 36 9.49 9.66 -13.31
CA LEU A 36 10.02 10.93 -12.80
C LEU A 36 11.26 10.74 -11.92
N GLY A 37 11.49 9.53 -11.42
CA GLY A 37 12.65 9.22 -10.59
C GLY A 37 12.56 7.87 -9.90
N THR A 38 13.63 7.51 -9.20
CA THR A 38 13.76 6.22 -8.51
C THR A 38 14.34 6.40 -7.11
N LEU A 39 13.90 5.55 -6.19
CA LEU A 39 14.43 5.44 -4.83
C LEU A 39 14.86 4.01 -4.55
N ALA A 40 16.11 3.81 -4.14
CA ALA A 40 16.59 2.49 -3.75
C ALA A 40 15.96 2.05 -2.44
N ILE A 41 15.39 0.85 -2.42
CA ILE A 41 14.78 0.24 -1.23
C ILE A 41 15.75 -0.71 -0.56
N THR A 42 15.87 -0.56 0.76
CA THR A 42 16.67 -1.41 1.62
C THR A 42 15.83 -1.97 2.75
N MET A 43 16.14 -3.20 3.17
CA MET A 43 15.54 -3.85 4.33
C MET A 43 16.67 -4.49 5.13
N ASN A 44 16.71 -4.23 6.45
CA ASN A 44 17.81 -4.65 7.32
C ASN A 44 19.19 -4.19 6.83
N SER A 45 19.27 -2.94 6.33
CA SER A 45 20.49 -2.34 5.76
C SER A 45 21.06 -3.05 4.53
N ALA A 46 20.31 -3.97 3.92
CA ALA A 46 20.67 -4.65 2.69
C ALA A 46 19.66 -4.30 1.57
N GLY A 47 20.13 -4.32 0.33
CA GLY A 47 19.24 -4.17 -0.83
C GLY A 47 18.20 -5.29 -0.92
N ILE A 48 17.13 -5.01 -1.65
CA ILE A 48 16.09 -5.97 -1.98
C ILE A 48 16.23 -6.36 -3.46
N SER A 49 15.67 -7.50 -3.86
CA SER A 49 15.77 -8.04 -5.23
C SER A 49 14.54 -7.77 -6.10
N GLY A 50 13.50 -7.14 -5.55
CA GLY A 50 12.25 -6.90 -6.25
C GLY A 50 11.12 -6.51 -5.32
N MET A 51 10.08 -5.94 -5.89
CA MET A 51 8.80 -5.68 -5.24
C MET A 51 7.65 -6.09 -6.15
N ASN A 52 6.55 -6.54 -5.55
CA ASN A 52 5.33 -6.89 -6.25
C ASN A 52 4.24 -5.86 -5.91
N GLY A 53 3.20 -6.27 -5.19
CA GLY A 53 2.08 -5.41 -4.85
C GLY A 53 2.48 -4.21 -4.00
N LEU A 54 1.81 -3.09 -4.27
CA LEU A 54 1.88 -1.87 -3.48
C LEU A 54 0.46 -1.47 -3.09
N ALA A 55 0.27 -1.11 -1.83
CA ALA A 55 -0.97 -0.49 -1.39
C ALA A 55 -0.72 0.51 -0.30
N THR A 56 -1.37 1.67 -0.40
CA THR A 56 -1.32 2.67 0.67
C THR A 56 -2.47 2.42 1.63
N ASN A 57 -2.16 2.35 2.91
CA ASN A 57 -3.19 2.30 3.95
C ASN A 57 -3.99 3.62 3.91
N PRO A 58 -5.31 3.59 3.66
CA PRO A 58 -6.11 4.81 3.57
C PRO A 58 -6.21 5.56 4.91
N ASP A 59 -6.01 4.89 6.04
CA ASP A 59 -6.21 5.48 7.36
C ASP A 59 -5.02 6.35 7.80
N ASP A 60 -3.80 5.95 7.46
CA ASP A 60 -2.57 6.61 7.92
C ASP A 60 -1.60 7.02 6.80
N GLY A 61 -1.90 6.65 5.55
CA GLY A 61 -1.06 6.97 4.39
C GLY A 61 0.23 6.13 4.28
N THR A 62 0.41 5.11 5.10
CA THR A 62 1.60 4.24 5.06
C THR A 62 1.60 3.41 3.78
N LEU A 63 2.73 3.40 3.06
CA LEU A 63 2.91 2.53 1.89
C LEU A 63 3.28 1.12 2.35
N TRP A 64 2.47 0.15 1.96
CA TRP A 64 2.73 -1.28 2.15
C TRP A 64 3.20 -1.90 0.84
N ALA A 65 4.09 -2.87 0.95
CA ALA A 65 4.69 -3.54 -0.19
C ALA A 65 4.93 -5.03 0.08
N ILE A 66 4.86 -5.82 -0.99
CA ILE A 66 5.43 -7.17 -1.03
C ILE A 66 6.87 -7.04 -1.51
N VAL A 67 7.81 -7.19 -0.58
CA VAL A 67 9.25 -7.03 -0.83
C VAL A 67 9.92 -8.38 -0.98
N ARG A 68 10.81 -8.53 -1.95
CA ARG A 68 11.62 -9.74 -2.16
C ARG A 68 13.04 -9.48 -1.67
N GLN A 69 13.54 -10.32 -0.76
CA GLN A 69 14.95 -10.33 -0.36
C GLN A 69 15.48 -11.74 -0.46
N GLY A 70 16.33 -11.98 -1.47
CA GLY A 70 16.76 -13.33 -1.83
C GLY A 70 15.57 -14.16 -2.35
N SER A 71 15.36 -15.35 -1.80
CA SER A 71 14.23 -16.22 -2.13
C SER A 71 12.96 -15.93 -1.32
N SER A 72 13.03 -15.06 -0.32
CA SER A 72 11.92 -14.79 0.60
C SER A 72 11.12 -13.57 0.18
N ARG A 73 9.80 -13.66 0.34
CA ARG A 73 8.87 -12.52 0.24
C ARG A 73 8.48 -12.06 1.63
N HIS A 74 8.40 -10.75 1.80
CA HIS A 74 8.02 -10.11 3.06
C HIS A 74 6.88 -9.15 2.80
N LEU A 75 5.91 -9.14 3.72
CA LEU A 75 5.05 -7.98 3.87
C LEU A 75 5.85 -6.93 4.62
N ALA A 76 5.95 -5.74 4.07
CA ALA A 76 6.72 -4.65 4.65
C ALA A 76 6.01 -3.31 4.47
N THR A 77 6.32 -2.36 5.35
CA THR A 77 6.01 -0.95 5.14
C THR A 77 7.24 -0.24 4.56
N ILE A 78 7.04 0.78 3.73
CA ILE A 78 8.12 1.55 3.10
C ILE A 78 8.04 3.01 3.55
N ASN A 79 9.18 3.53 4.02
CA ASN A 79 9.38 4.97 4.14
C ASN A 79 9.82 5.54 2.79
N THR A 80 8.93 6.26 2.11
CA THR A 80 9.16 6.81 0.77
C THR A 80 10.14 7.99 0.73
N THR A 81 10.56 8.51 1.87
CA THR A 81 11.59 9.56 1.96
C THR A 81 13.00 8.96 2.05
N THR A 82 13.15 7.86 2.80
CA THR A 82 14.48 7.27 3.08
C THR A 82 14.76 6.00 2.28
N GLY A 83 13.74 5.36 1.73
CA GLY A 83 13.87 4.06 1.05
C GLY A 83 14.04 2.89 2.03
N VAL A 84 13.78 3.09 3.32
CA VAL A 84 13.86 2.00 4.31
C VAL A 84 12.54 1.24 4.36
N ALA A 85 12.60 -0.05 4.04
CA ALA A 85 11.52 -0.99 4.23
C ALA A 85 11.63 -1.67 5.61
N THR A 86 10.52 -1.72 6.34
CA THR A 86 10.42 -2.40 7.64
C THR A 86 9.56 -3.65 7.47
N SER A 87 10.16 -4.83 7.69
CA SER A 87 9.43 -6.10 7.58
C SER A 87 8.39 -6.23 8.68
N VAL A 88 7.15 -6.54 8.29
CA VAL A 88 6.06 -6.92 9.19
C VAL A 88 6.03 -8.44 9.38
N GLY A 89 6.40 -9.20 8.34
CA GLY A 89 6.51 -10.65 8.40
C GLY A 89 6.93 -11.26 7.07
N THR A 90 7.33 -12.53 7.12
CA THR A 90 7.61 -13.33 5.91
C THR A 90 6.30 -13.89 5.37
N LEU A 91 6.09 -13.78 4.06
CA LEU A 91 4.95 -14.37 3.37
C LEU A 91 5.25 -15.84 3.03
N GLY A 92 4.24 -16.70 3.20
CA GLY A 92 4.37 -18.14 2.91
C GLY A 92 4.14 -18.55 1.46
N ASP A 93 3.82 -17.58 0.58
CA ASP A 93 3.49 -17.82 -0.82
C ASP A 93 3.80 -16.59 -1.68
N ASP A 94 3.64 -16.76 -2.99
CA ASP A 94 3.90 -15.79 -4.03
C ASP A 94 2.70 -14.87 -4.29
N PHE A 95 2.31 -14.09 -3.27
CA PHE A 95 1.24 -13.10 -3.41
C PHE A 95 1.56 -12.04 -4.46
N ALA A 96 0.54 -11.66 -5.23
CA ALA A 96 0.65 -10.66 -6.28
C ALA A 96 0.43 -9.25 -5.76
N GLU A 97 -0.61 -9.03 -4.95
CA GLU A 97 -1.13 -7.69 -4.62
C GLU A 97 -1.58 -7.56 -3.15
N ILE A 98 -1.73 -6.32 -2.70
CA ILE A 98 -2.28 -5.94 -1.39
C ILE A 98 -3.54 -5.09 -1.62
N ALA A 99 -4.57 -5.27 -0.80
CA ALA A 99 -5.75 -4.39 -0.79
C ALA A 99 -6.17 -4.07 0.64
N PHE A 100 -6.55 -2.82 0.88
CA PHE A 100 -7.17 -2.40 2.13
C PHE A 100 -8.69 -2.39 1.98
N VAL A 101 -9.37 -2.91 3.00
CA VAL A 101 -10.83 -2.78 3.11
C VAL A 101 -11.14 -1.63 4.06
N PRO A 102 -12.04 -0.69 3.68
CA PRO A 102 -12.44 0.37 4.59
C PRO A 102 -13.19 -0.25 5.77
N VAL A 103 -12.73 0.04 6.99
CA VAL A 103 -13.45 -0.35 8.21
C VAL A 103 -14.51 0.74 8.47
N PRO A 104 -15.82 0.42 8.52
CA PRO A 104 -16.84 1.41 8.86
C PRO A 104 -16.53 2.02 10.22
N GLU A 105 -16.38 3.33 10.27
CA GLU A 105 -16.07 4.00 11.53
C GLU A 105 -17.18 3.71 12.56
N PRO A 106 -16.82 3.49 13.85
CA PRO A 106 -17.80 3.29 14.90
C PRO A 106 -18.89 4.36 14.94
N ALA A 107 -18.54 5.60 14.53
CA ALA A 107 -19.47 6.71 14.42
C ALA A 107 -20.53 6.52 13.30
N THR A 108 -20.17 5.94 12.15
CA THR A 108 -21.13 5.62 11.09
C THR A 108 -22.14 4.58 11.57
N MET A 109 -21.66 3.56 12.29
CA MET A 109 -22.53 2.55 12.90
C MET A 109 -23.42 3.14 14.00
N ALA A 110 -22.87 4.00 14.85
CA ALA A 110 -23.64 4.69 15.88
C ALA A 110 -24.71 5.62 15.27
N ALA A 111 -24.36 6.40 14.24
CA ALA A 111 -25.29 7.29 13.54
C ALA A 111 -26.40 6.51 12.83
N LEU A 112 -26.08 5.39 12.18
CA LEU A 112 -27.07 4.48 11.59
C LEU A 112 -27.99 3.88 12.66
N GLY A 113 -27.42 3.41 13.78
CA GLY A 113 -28.19 2.89 14.90
C GLY A 113 -29.13 3.92 15.51
N LEU A 114 -28.63 5.15 15.75
CA LEU A 114 -29.43 6.27 16.27
C LEU A 114 -30.51 6.70 15.27
N GLY A 115 -30.18 6.76 13.98
CA GLY A 115 -31.13 7.07 12.90
C GLY A 115 -32.26 6.05 12.82
N ALA A 116 -31.93 4.74 12.87
CA ALA A 116 -32.91 3.67 12.90
C ALA A 116 -33.80 3.72 14.15
N ALA A 117 -33.20 3.98 15.32
CA ALA A 117 -33.94 4.13 16.58
C ALA A 117 -34.91 5.34 16.54
N ALA A 118 -34.47 6.48 15.99
CA ALA A 118 -35.31 7.66 15.82
C ALA A 118 -36.49 7.41 14.86
N LEU A 119 -36.24 6.73 13.73
CA LEU A 119 -37.28 6.34 12.77
C LEU A 119 -38.30 5.39 13.39
N LEU A 120 -37.86 4.38 14.15
CA LEU A 120 -38.75 3.45 14.85
C LEU A 120 -39.57 4.16 15.93
N ARG A 121 -38.99 5.13 16.65
CA ARG A 121 -39.71 5.92 17.65
C ARG A 121 -40.77 6.82 17.01
N ARG A 122 -40.53 7.33 15.79
CA ARG A 122 -41.49 8.15 15.04
C ARG A 122 -42.70 7.36 14.53
N ARG A 123 -42.56 6.04 14.30
CA ARG A 123 -43.65 5.16 13.83
C ARG A 123 -44.60 4.68 14.93
N LYS A 124 -44.28 4.92 16.21
CA LYS A 124 -45.10 4.54 17.38
C LYS A 124 -45.92 5.70 17.97
N LYS A 125 -45.91 6.87 17.35
CA LYS A 125 -46.84 7.98 17.61
C LYS A 125 -47.77 8.11 16.41
#